data_AF-A0A4Y2UDJ0-F1
#
_entry.id   AF-A0A4Y2UDJ0-F1
#
_cell.length_a   1.000
_cell.length_b   1.000
_cell.length_c   1.000
_cell.angle_alpha   90.00
_cell.angle_beta   90.00
_cell.angle_gamma   90.00
#
_symmetry.space_group_name_H-M   'P 1'
#
loop_
_entity.id
_entity.type
_entity.pdbx_description
1 polymer ?
#
loop_
_entity_poly.entity_id
_entity_poly.type
_entity_poly.pdbx_seq_one_letter_code
_entity_poly.pdbx_strand_id
1 'polypeptide(L)'
;MAKVYSVHPNKPFLCSSPDGLIGDDGVLEIKCLYSGRFSTNLAEFITDGKYEFGLKISNKCEIYLPVNHKFHYQIQRQLFISNKKWCDLYVQCEKDAFILRIYRNEQCWANLLPKLEKLYLQCVLPEIIDGRSPRNLPIREPLLVKKCLKEKRKL
;
A
#
# COMPACT_ATOMS: atom_id res chain seq x y z
N MET A 1 2.96 6.22 21.63
CA MET A 1 2.84 4.97 20.85
C MET A 1 4.21 4.65 20.29
N ALA A 2 4.79 3.49 20.62
CA ALA A 2 6.01 3.05 19.96
C ALA A 2 5.66 2.60 18.53
N LYS A 3 6.34 3.13 17.51
CA LYS A 3 6.16 2.64 16.14
C LYS A 3 6.80 1.27 16.01
N VAL A 4 6.01 0.29 15.60
CA VAL A 4 6.51 -1.04 15.26
C VAL A 4 7.04 -0.98 13.82
N TYR A 5 8.26 -1.48 13.62
CA TYR A 5 8.87 -1.62 12.31
C TYR A 5 9.31 -3.06 12.11
N SER A 6 9.06 -3.59 10.91
CA SER A 6 9.45 -4.94 10.51
C SER A 6 10.34 -4.87 9.27
N VAL A 7 11.43 -5.62 9.28
CA VAL A 7 12.30 -5.83 8.12
C VAL A 7 12.10 -7.25 7.64
N HIS A 8 12.03 -7.44 6.33
CA HIS A 8 11.89 -8.76 5.76
C HIS A 8 13.17 -9.59 6.05
N PRO A 9 13.06 -10.80 6.61
CA PRO A 9 14.20 -11.55 7.14
C PRO A 9 15.29 -11.83 6.09
N ASN A 10 14.88 -12.11 4.85
CA ASN A 10 15.80 -12.44 3.75
C ASN A 10 16.00 -11.31 2.74
N LYS A 11 15.39 -10.13 2.96
CA LYS A 11 15.37 -9.02 1.99
C LYS A 11 15.44 -7.69 2.75
N PRO A 12 16.62 -7.30 3.25
CA PRO A 12 16.75 -6.18 4.20
C PRO A 12 16.33 -4.81 3.66
N PHE A 13 16.21 -4.69 2.33
CA PHE A 13 15.68 -3.49 1.67
C PHE A 13 14.15 -3.40 1.69
N LEU A 14 13.44 -4.43 2.15
CA LEU A 14 12.00 -4.42 2.32
C LEU A 14 11.65 -4.25 3.78
N CYS A 15 10.85 -3.24 4.04
CA CYS A 15 10.35 -2.97 5.37
C CYS A 15 8.90 -2.48 5.40
N SER A 16 8.30 -2.58 6.58
CA SER A 16 6.96 -2.10 6.85
C SER A 16 6.87 -1.51 8.26
N SER A 17 5.94 -0.57 8.42
CA SER A 17 5.55 -0.02 9.71
C SER A 17 4.03 -0.07 9.74
N PRO A 18 3.39 -1.13 10.25
CA PRO A 18 1.97 -1.10 10.53
C PRO A 18 1.67 -0.08 11.63
N ASP A 19 0.43 0.42 11.69
CA ASP A 19 0.01 1.35 12.75
C ASP A 19 -0.16 0.65 14.09
N GLY A 20 -0.41 -0.67 14.08
CA GLY A 20 -0.43 -1.50 15.27
C GLY A 20 -0.28 -2.99 14.99
N LEU A 21 -0.03 -3.77 16.04
CA LEU A 21 -0.08 -5.23 16.03
C LEU A 21 -1.36 -5.69 16.73
N ILE A 22 -2.00 -6.74 16.21
CA ILE A 22 -3.21 -7.31 16.79
C ILE A 22 -2.98 -8.81 17.02
N GLY A 23 -2.81 -9.19 18.28
CA GLY A 23 -2.45 -10.56 18.64
C GLY A 23 -1.19 -11.05 17.93
N ASP A 24 -1.12 -12.35 17.67
CA ASP A 24 0.05 -12.97 17.04
C ASP A 24 0.03 -12.86 15.51
N ASP A 25 -1.17 -12.82 14.91
CA ASP A 25 -1.38 -13.02 13.48
C ASP A 25 -1.88 -11.77 12.74
N GLY A 26 -2.20 -10.69 13.45
CA GLY A 26 -2.85 -9.51 12.90
C GLY A 26 -2.02 -8.23 12.94
N VAL A 27 -2.36 -7.29 12.07
CA VAL A 27 -1.89 -5.90 12.11
C VAL A 27 -3.05 -4.91 11.97
N LEU A 28 -2.84 -3.68 12.43
CA LEU A 28 -3.76 -2.56 12.25
C LEU A 28 -3.16 -1.57 11.25
N GLU A 29 -4.00 -1.10 10.34
CA GLU A 29 -3.72 0.07 9.48
C GLU A 29 -4.86 1.08 9.65
N ILE A 30 -4.54 2.31 10.02
CA ILE A 30 -5.49 3.40 10.25
C ILE A 30 -5.41 4.36 9.08
N LYS A 31 -6.56 4.60 8.43
CA LYS A 31 -6.71 5.65 7.41
C LYS A 31 -7.73 6.67 7.88
N CYS A 32 -7.23 7.82 8.33
CA CYS A 32 -8.02 9.02 8.56
C CYS A 32 -8.00 9.87 7.29
N LEU A 33 -9.14 10.01 6.63
CA LEU A 33 -9.19 10.66 5.33
C LEU A 33 -9.33 12.15 5.48
N TYR A 34 -8.39 12.90 4.89
CA TYR A 34 -8.47 14.36 4.90
C TYR A 34 -9.72 14.88 4.15
N SER A 35 -10.03 14.30 2.99
CA SER A 35 -11.19 14.72 2.17
C SER A 35 -12.54 14.36 2.80
N GLY A 36 -12.59 13.26 3.56
CA GLY A 36 -13.78 12.82 4.30
C GLY A 36 -13.79 13.23 5.76
N ARG A 37 -12.85 14.06 6.22
CA ARG A 37 -12.66 14.33 7.66
C ARG A 37 -13.86 14.98 8.34
N PHE A 38 -14.71 15.68 7.57
CA PHE A 38 -15.94 16.32 8.02
C PHE A 38 -17.21 15.57 7.58
N SER A 39 -17.04 14.44 6.89
CA SER A 39 -18.18 13.58 6.57
C SER A 39 -18.69 12.96 7.86
N THR A 40 -20.01 12.88 7.99
CA THR A 40 -20.67 12.29 9.15
C THR A 40 -21.12 10.85 8.90
N ASN A 41 -21.06 10.39 7.64
CA ASN A 41 -21.43 9.05 7.21
C ASN A 41 -20.40 8.52 6.19
N LEU A 42 -19.76 7.38 6.49
CA LEU A 42 -18.74 6.82 5.61
C LEU A 42 -19.31 6.17 4.35
N ALA A 43 -20.47 5.53 4.44
CA ALA A 43 -21.10 4.90 3.29
C ALA A 43 -21.45 5.93 2.22
N GLU A 44 -22.06 7.05 2.62
CA GLU A 44 -22.36 8.17 1.74
C GLU A 44 -21.09 8.73 1.10
N PHE A 45 -20.05 8.96 1.89
CA PHE A 45 -18.75 9.44 1.40
C PHE A 45 -18.10 8.48 0.39
N ILE A 46 -18.20 7.17 0.60
CA ILE A 46 -17.74 6.14 -0.35
C ILE A 46 -18.54 6.21 -1.65
N THR A 47 -19.86 6.39 -1.57
CA THR A 47 -20.75 6.38 -2.75
C THR A 47 -20.78 7.68 -3.54
N ASP A 48 -20.52 8.84 -2.91
CA ASP A 48 -20.63 10.16 -3.55
C ASP A 48 -19.66 10.31 -4.74
N GLY A 49 -18.62 9.47 -4.82
CA GLY A 49 -17.74 9.35 -6.00
C GLY A 49 -16.85 10.58 -6.25
N LYS A 50 -17.11 11.70 -5.57
CA LYS A 50 -16.33 12.94 -5.64
C LYS A 50 -14.89 12.77 -5.17
N TYR A 51 -14.62 11.73 -4.38
CA TYR A 51 -13.30 11.45 -3.84
C TYR A 51 -12.89 10.02 -4.15
N GLU A 52 -11.70 9.85 -4.75
CA GLU A 52 -11.07 8.54 -4.93
C GLU A 52 -10.53 8.01 -3.59
N PHE A 53 -11.43 7.68 -2.67
CA PHE A 53 -11.08 7.02 -1.41
C PHE A 53 -10.55 5.60 -1.65
N GLY A 54 -11.01 4.99 -2.74
CA GLY A 54 -10.56 3.69 -3.18
C GLY A 54 -11.35 2.54 -2.57
N LEU A 55 -12.15 2.75 -1.52
CA LEU A 55 -13.15 1.75 -1.11
C LEU A 55 -14.38 1.83 -2.01
N LYS A 56 -15.06 0.70 -2.16
CA LYS A 56 -16.24 0.54 -3.01
C LYS A 56 -17.30 -0.27 -2.29
N ILE A 57 -18.55 -0.11 -2.71
CA ILE A 57 -19.67 -0.94 -2.24
C ILE A 57 -20.01 -1.95 -3.35
N SER A 58 -20.14 -3.22 -2.98
CA SER A 58 -20.55 -4.29 -3.89
C SER A 58 -22.06 -4.25 -4.14
N ASN A 59 -22.54 -5.00 -5.14
CA ASN A 59 -23.98 -5.16 -5.38
C ASN A 59 -24.73 -5.81 -4.20
N LYS A 60 -24.01 -6.38 -3.23
CA LYS A 60 -24.55 -6.95 -1.98
C LYS A 60 -24.51 -5.97 -0.81
N CYS A 61 -24.23 -4.69 -1.07
CA CYS A 61 -24.07 -3.65 -0.05
C CYS A 61 -22.90 -3.88 0.91
N GLU A 62 -21.85 -4.56 0.45
CA GLU A 62 -20.64 -4.81 1.25
C GLU A 62 -19.52 -3.85 0.85
N ILE A 63 -18.87 -3.21 1.83
CA ILE A 63 -17.70 -2.36 1.60
C ILE A 63 -16.48 -3.25 1.35
N TYR A 64 -15.72 -2.96 0.30
CA TYR A 64 -14.48 -3.66 -0.02
C TYR A 64 -13.38 -2.72 -0.53
N LEU A 65 -12.13 -3.17 -0.41
CA LEU A 65 -10.96 -2.54 -0.99
C LEU A 65 -10.58 -3.25 -2.30
N PRO A 66 -10.67 -2.59 -3.48
CA PRO A 66 -10.21 -3.13 -4.75
C PRO A 66 -8.75 -3.58 -4.67
N VAL A 67 -8.49 -4.77 -5.21
CA VAL A 67 -7.16 -5.42 -5.15
C VAL A 67 -6.06 -4.64 -5.88
N ASN A 68 -6.43 -3.77 -6.81
CA ASN A 68 -5.54 -2.90 -7.57
C ASN A 68 -5.34 -1.52 -6.92
N HIS A 69 -5.92 -1.26 -5.75
CA HIS A 69 -5.78 0.02 -5.05
C HIS A 69 -4.45 0.11 -4.30
N LYS A 70 -3.89 1.32 -4.19
CA LYS A 70 -2.59 1.58 -3.51
C LYS A 70 -2.56 1.08 -2.05
N PHE A 71 -3.67 1.23 -1.32
CA PHE A 71 -3.77 0.73 0.05
C PHE A 71 -3.75 -0.80 0.12
N HIS A 72 -4.32 -1.48 -0.88
CA HIS A 72 -4.26 -2.94 -0.93
C HIS A 72 -2.81 -3.39 -1.06
N TYR A 73 -2.03 -2.79 -1.97
CA TYR A 73 -0.61 -3.09 -2.10
C TYR A 73 0.20 -2.77 -0.83
N GLN A 74 -0.11 -1.67 -0.13
CA GLN A 74 0.54 -1.30 1.12
C GLN A 74 0.30 -2.37 2.21
N ILE A 75 -0.96 -2.78 2.38
CA ILE A 75 -1.40 -3.76 3.38
C ILE A 75 -0.82 -5.14 3.07
N GLN A 76 -0.93 -5.60 1.81
CA GLN A 76 -0.31 -6.85 1.41
C GLN A 76 1.20 -6.83 1.74
N ARG A 77 1.93 -5.78 1.34
CA ARG A 77 3.35 -5.63 1.68
C ARG A 77 3.61 -5.73 3.19
N GLN A 78 2.80 -5.07 4.03
CA GLN A 78 2.92 -5.17 5.49
C GLN A 78 2.76 -6.62 5.98
N LEU A 79 1.73 -7.33 5.53
CA LEU A 79 1.45 -8.71 5.92
C LEU A 79 2.58 -9.68 5.53
N PHE A 80 3.15 -9.49 4.34
CA PHE A 80 4.26 -10.31 3.86
C PHE A 80 5.55 -10.07 4.65
N ILE A 81 5.91 -8.81 4.88
CA ILE A 81 7.15 -8.44 5.57
C ILE A 81 7.11 -8.83 7.04
N SER A 82 5.97 -8.66 7.71
CA SER A 82 5.80 -8.96 9.14
C SER A 82 5.37 -10.41 9.43
N ASN A 83 5.22 -11.23 8.38
CA ASN A 83 4.70 -12.60 8.46
C ASN A 83 3.35 -12.71 9.21
N LYS A 84 2.41 -11.83 8.87
CA LYS A 84 1.07 -11.77 9.46
C LYS A 84 0.02 -12.27 8.48
N LYS A 85 -1.10 -12.75 9.00
CA LYS A 85 -2.16 -13.41 8.21
C LYS A 85 -3.23 -12.45 7.73
N TRP A 86 -3.49 -11.39 8.49
CA TRP A 86 -4.55 -10.43 8.19
C TRP A 86 -4.26 -9.04 8.75
N CYS A 87 -4.90 -8.04 8.16
CA CYS A 87 -4.86 -6.65 8.57
C CYS A 87 -6.29 -6.19 8.82
N ASP A 88 -6.54 -5.53 9.94
CA ASP A 88 -7.74 -4.73 10.11
C ASP A 88 -7.44 -3.31 9.58
N LEU A 89 -8.11 -2.94 8.49
CA LEU A 89 -8.08 -1.58 7.97
C LEU A 89 -9.18 -0.79 8.69
N TYR A 90 -8.77 0.08 9.61
CA TYR A 90 -9.66 1.01 10.30
C TYR A 90 -9.75 2.31 9.50
N VAL A 91 -10.98 2.70 9.18
CA VAL A 91 -11.28 3.93 8.45
C VAL A 91 -12.18 4.78 9.31
N GLN A 92 -11.84 6.06 9.45
CA GLN A 92 -12.63 7.00 10.25
C GLN A 92 -12.85 8.33 9.51
N CYS A 93 -14.05 8.89 9.71
CA CYS A 93 -14.41 10.28 9.44
C CYS A 93 -14.87 10.97 10.75
N GLU A 94 -15.53 12.13 10.67
CA GLU A 94 -15.86 12.95 11.85
C GLU A 94 -16.72 12.21 12.88
N LYS A 95 -17.75 11.50 12.40
CA LYS A 95 -18.79 10.90 13.26
C LYS A 95 -19.02 9.40 13.00
N ASP A 96 -18.25 8.79 12.11
CA ASP A 96 -18.42 7.40 11.71
C ASP A 96 -17.07 6.72 11.49
N ALA A 97 -17.04 5.41 11.69
CA ALA A 97 -15.87 4.57 11.51
C ALA A 97 -16.27 3.14 11.19
N PHE A 98 -15.43 2.44 10.44
CA PHE A 98 -15.57 0.99 10.26
C PHE A 98 -14.22 0.30 10.15
N ILE A 99 -14.27 -1.02 10.28
CA ILE A 99 -13.13 -1.92 10.12
C ILE A 99 -13.41 -2.85 8.95
N LEU A 100 -12.45 -2.94 8.03
CA LEU A 100 -12.42 -3.92 6.96
C LEU A 100 -11.24 -4.87 7.17
N ARG A 101 -11.51 -6.15 7.39
CA ARG A 101 -10.46 -7.17 7.48
C ARG A 101 -9.97 -7.58 6.09
N ILE A 102 -8.66 -7.47 5.86
CA ILE A 102 -7.99 -7.84 4.62
C ILE A 102 -7.03 -8.99 4.92
N TYR A 103 -7.22 -10.10 4.21
CA TYR A 103 -6.36 -11.27 4.35
C TYR A 103 -5.14 -11.19 3.44
N ARG A 104 -4.05 -11.82 3.89
CA ARG A 104 -2.84 -12.01 3.11
C ARG A 104 -3.15 -12.76 1.82
N ASN A 105 -2.63 -12.27 0.70
CA ASN A 105 -2.86 -12.80 -0.64
C ASN A 105 -1.51 -13.16 -1.29
N GLU A 106 -1.22 -14.46 -1.32
CA GLU A 106 0.02 -15.03 -1.88
C GLU A 106 0.23 -14.67 -3.36
N GLN A 107 -0.85 -14.65 -4.15
CA GLN A 107 -0.76 -14.29 -5.56
C GLN A 107 -0.38 -12.82 -5.77
N CYS A 108 -0.89 -11.92 -4.92
CA CYS A 108 -0.51 -10.51 -4.94
C CYS A 108 0.98 -10.34 -4.69
N TRP A 109 1.53 -11.05 -3.71
CA TRP A 109 2.96 -10.98 -3.37
C TRP A 109 3.86 -11.60 -4.42
N ALA A 110 3.50 -12.77 -4.95
CA ALA A 110 4.25 -13.40 -6.04
C ALA A 110 4.41 -12.46 -7.24
N ASN A 111 3.41 -11.60 -7.50
CA ASN A 111 3.43 -10.61 -8.55
C ASN A 111 4.17 -9.31 -8.18
N LEU A 112 4.11 -8.90 -6.90
CA LEU A 112 4.68 -7.64 -6.41
C LEU A 112 6.18 -7.76 -6.13
N LEU A 113 6.62 -8.84 -5.49
CA LEU A 113 7.99 -9.01 -5.01
C LEU A 113 9.05 -8.85 -6.11
N PRO A 114 8.94 -9.49 -7.30
CA PRO A 114 9.93 -9.33 -8.36
C PRO A 114 10.03 -7.88 -8.87
N LYS A 115 8.95 -7.09 -8.79
CA LYS A 115 8.95 -5.68 -9.19
C LYS A 115 9.68 -4.84 -8.15
N LEU A 116 9.48 -5.12 -6.86
CA LEU A 116 10.18 -4.44 -5.77
C LEU A 116 11.69 -4.76 -5.79
N GLU A 117 12.07 -6.00 -6.03
CA GLU A 117 13.48 -6.41 -6.18
C GLU A 117 14.15 -5.69 -7.35
N LYS A 118 13.50 -5.66 -8.52
CA LYS A 118 14.02 -4.94 -9.69
C LYS A 118 14.14 -3.44 -9.43
N LEU A 119 13.15 -2.83 -8.77
CA LEU A 119 13.21 -1.42 -8.38
C LEU A 119 14.41 -1.16 -7.45
N TYR A 120 14.61 -2.00 -6.44
CA TYR A 120 15.72 -1.85 -5.51
C TYR A 120 17.07 -2.01 -6.22
N LEU A 121 17.27 -3.12 -6.93
CA LEU A 121 18.56 -3.46 -7.55
C LEU A 121 18.94 -2.53 -8.71
N GLN A 122 17.96 -2.05 -9.50
CA GLN A 122 18.25 -1.27 -10.72
C GLN A 122 18.20 0.24 -10.51
N CYS A 123 17.52 0.71 -9.46
CA CYS A 123 17.33 2.14 -9.20
C CYS A 123 17.84 2.52 -7.81
N VAL A 124 17.26 1.99 -6.74
CA VAL A 124 17.55 2.47 -5.38
C VAL A 124 19.00 2.19 -4.95
N LEU A 125 19.46 0.94 -5.06
CA LEU A 125 20.80 0.54 -4.63
C LEU A 125 21.90 1.28 -5.40
N PRO A 126 21.86 1.41 -6.74
CA PRO A 126 22.82 2.24 -7.47
C PRO A 126 22.83 3.71 -7.05
N GLU A 127 21.67 4.31 -6.71
CA GLU A 127 21.62 5.69 -6.23
C GLU A 127 22.18 5.85 -4.81
N ILE A 128 22.11 4.80 -3.98
CA ILE A 128 22.75 4.78 -2.65
C ILE A 128 24.28 4.69 -2.77
N ILE A 129 24.80 3.82 -3.65
CA ILE A 129 26.23 3.53 -3.77
C ILE A 129 26.97 4.57 -4.65
N ASP A 130 26.38 4.94 -5.78
CA ASP A 130 26.93 5.88 -6.78
C ASP A 130 25.82 6.83 -7.26
N GLY A 131 25.42 7.72 -6.36
CA GLY A 131 24.35 8.68 -6.57
C GLY A 131 24.57 9.55 -7.80
N ARG A 132 23.53 9.66 -8.64
CA ARG A 132 23.52 10.55 -9.80
C ARG A 132 22.93 11.92 -9.45
N SER A 133 21.93 11.95 -8.57
CA SER A 133 21.29 13.19 -8.16
C SER A 133 22.26 14.26 -7.62
N PRO A 134 23.25 13.94 -6.77
CA PRO A 134 24.22 14.94 -6.29
C PRO A 134 25.14 15.51 -7.38
N ARG A 135 25.22 14.84 -8.54
CA ARG A 135 26.02 15.25 -9.71
C ARG A 135 25.17 15.90 -10.81
N ASN A 136 23.91 16.26 -10.51
CA ASN A 136 22.94 16.77 -11.49
C ASN A 136 22.69 15.83 -12.68
N LEU A 137 22.83 14.52 -12.47
CA LEU A 137 22.54 13.50 -13.47
C LEU A 137 21.15 12.89 -13.21
N PRO A 138 20.42 12.47 -14.26
CA PRO A 138 19.12 11.85 -14.11
C PRO A 138 19.21 10.50 -13.37
N ILE A 139 18.23 10.25 -12.50
CA ILE A 139 18.10 8.99 -11.75
C ILE A 139 17.97 7.80 -12.70
N ARG A 140 18.53 6.66 -12.30
CA ARG A 140 18.41 5.40 -13.04
C ARG A 140 16.97 4.87 -13.00
N GLU A 141 16.22 5.15 -14.05
CA GLU A 141 14.87 4.59 -14.21
C GLU A 141 14.92 3.07 -14.52
N PRO A 142 14.22 2.20 -13.76
CA PRO A 142 14.15 0.78 -14.03
C PRO A 142 13.61 0.49 -15.43
N LEU A 143 14.10 -0.57 -16.08
CA LEU A 143 13.64 -0.96 -17.42
C LEU A 143 12.13 -1.21 -17.48
N LEU A 144 11.56 -1.76 -16.40
CA LEU A 144 10.12 -1.99 -16.28
C LEU A 144 9.33 -0.68 -16.35
N VAL A 145 9.78 0.37 -15.64
CA VAL A 145 9.14 1.69 -15.66
C VAL A 145 9.24 2.31 -17.05
N LYS A 146 10.42 2.25 -17.68
CA LYS A 146 10.62 2.74 -19.05
C LYS A 146 9.70 2.06 -20.06
N LYS A 147 9.47 0.74 -19.93
CA LYS A 147 8.53 0.00 -20.79
C LYS A 147 7.09 0.47 -20.58
N CYS A 148 6.62 0.53 -19.33
CA CYS A 148 5.26 1.00 -19.03
C CYS A 148 5.01 2.45 -19.48
N LEU A 149 6.00 3.34 -19.35
CA LEU A 149 5.90 4.72 -19.84
C LEU A 149 5.83 4.79 -21.38
N LYS A 150 6.53 3.91 -22.10
CA LYS A 150 6.46 3.83 -23.57
C LYS A 150 5.10 3.31 -24.04
N GLU A 151 4.52 2.33 -23.35
CA GLU A 151 3.20 1.79 -23.66
C GLU A 151 2.09 2.84 -23.44
N LYS A 152 2.14 3.57 -22.33
CA LYS A 152 1.19 4.67 -22.05
C LYS A 152 1.24 5.83 -23.04
N ARG A 153 2.37 6.04 -23.72
CA ARG A 153 2.55 7.09 -24.74
C ARG A 153 2.07 6.68 -26.13
N LYS A 154 1.69 5.41 -26.32
CA LYS A 154 1.17 4.87 -27.59
C LYS A 154 -0.36 4.79 -27.63
N LEU A 155 -1.01 5.07 -26.50
CA LEU A 155 -2.46 5.22 -26.33
C LEU A 155 -2.81 6.70 -26.35
#